data_AF-E2A302-F1
#
_entry.id   AF-E2A302-F1
#
_cell.length_a   1.000
_cell.length_b   1.000
_cell.length_c   1.000
_cell.angle_alpha   90.00
_cell.angle_beta   90.00
_cell.angle_gamma   90.00
#
_symmetry.space_group_name_H-M   'P 1'
#
loop_
_entity.id
_entity.type
_entity.pdbx_description
1 polymer ?
#
loop_
_entity_poly.entity_id
_entity_poly.type
_entity_poly.pdbx_seq_one_letter_code
_entity_poly.pdbx_strand_id
1 'polypeptide(L)' 'GYYRVNYDSSIWQKIVDYLKSDDYTKIHVLNRAQIIDDAYHFMMINQHDIIMFLNLIGYLSQETEYTPW' A
#
# COMPACT_ATOMS: atom_id res chain seq x y z
N GLY A 1 0.55 5.84 17.08
CA GLY A 1 1.96 5.43 17.21
C GLY A 1 2.55 5.35 15.82
N TYR A 2 3.78 5.85 15.63
CA TYR A 2 4.47 5.89 14.33
C TYR A 2 5.40 4.67 14.21
N TYR A 3 4.85 3.53 13.80
CA TYR A 3 5.62 2.32 13.56
C TYR A 3 5.36 1.82 12.14
N ARG A 4 6.42 1.39 11.45
CA ARG A 4 6.34 0.71 10.15
C ARG A 4 5.83 -0.70 10.35
N VAL A 5 4.95 -1.17 9.48
CA VAL A 5 4.40 -2.52 9.59
C VAL A 5 4.85 -3.37 8.41
N ASN A 6 5.69 -4.36 8.69
CA ASN A 6 6.06 -5.38 7.70
C ASN A 6 5.08 -6.55 7.78
N TYR A 7 4.23 -6.68 6.77
CA TYR A 7 3.33 -7.82 6.65
C TYR A 7 3.96 -8.97 5.85
N ASP A 8 3.48 -10.19 6.09
CA ASP A 8 3.79 -11.32 5.22
C ASP A 8 3.21 -11.09 3.81
N SER A 9 3.81 -11.73 2.79
CA SER A 9 3.42 -11.57 1.37
C SER A 9 1.93 -11.84 1.12
N SER A 10 1.32 -12.81 1.83
CA SER A 10 -0.10 -13.12 1.71
C SER A 10 -1.02 -12.00 2.20
N ILE A 11 -0.57 -11.22 3.19
CA ILE A 11 -1.31 -10.07 3.71
C ILE A 11 -1.12 -8.88 2.78
N TRP A 12 0.10 -8.64 2.27
CA TRP A 12 0.34 -7.63 1.25
C TRP A 12 -0.55 -7.83 0.03
N GLN A 13 -0.70 -9.07 -0.45
CA GLN A 13 -1.60 -9.34 -1.57
C GLN A 13 -3.05 -8.95 -1.25
N LYS A 14 -3.55 -9.30 -0.06
CA LYS A 14 -4.90 -8.90 0.37
C LYS A 14 -5.07 -7.39 0.48
N ILE A 15 -4.03 -6.68 0.94
CA ILE A 15 -4.04 -5.21 0.99
C ILE A 15 -4.12 -4.64 -0.42
N VAL A 16 -3.31 -5.13 -1.36
CA VAL A 16 -3.32 -4.70 -2.76
C VAL A 16 -4.69 -4.96 -3.39
N ASP A 17 -5.25 -6.16 -3.21
CA ASP A 17 -6.56 -6.53 -3.75
C ASP A 17 -7.67 -5.63 -3.19
N TYR A 18 -7.61 -5.31 -1.90
CA TYR A 18 -8.56 -4.40 -1.26
C TYR A 18 -8.40 -2.95 -1.75
N LEU A 19 -7.16 -2.47 -1.86
CA LEU A 19 -6.86 -1.12 -2.36
C LEU A 19 -7.28 -0.94 -3.82
N LYS A 20 -7.35 -2.02 -4.61
CA LYS A 20 -7.86 -2.03 -5.99
C LYS A 20 -9.37 -2.23 -6.10
N SER A 21 -10.08 -2.46 -5.00
CA SER A 21 -11.54 -2.57 -4.99
C SER A 21 -12.21 -1.20 -4.93
N ASP A 22 -13.50 -1.13 -5.25
CA ASP A 22 -14.32 0.09 -5.09
C ASP A 22 -14.46 0.53 -3.62
N ASP A 23 -14.16 -0.38 -2.68
CA ASP A 23 -14.31 -0.19 -1.24
C ASP A 23 -13.06 0.39 -0.57
N TYR A 24 -12.00 0.71 -1.32
CA TYR A 24 -10.70 1.12 -0.78
C TYR A 24 -10.78 2.32 0.19
N THR A 25 -11.77 3.19 0.02
CA THR A 25 -12.02 4.38 0.85
C THR A 25 -12.40 4.05 2.29
N LYS A 26 -12.82 2.80 2.58
CA LYS A 26 -13.04 2.32 3.95
C LYS A 26 -11.75 2.24 4.77
N ILE A 27 -10.58 2.10 4.12
CA ILE A 27 -9.29 2.31 4.77
C ILE A 27 -9.08 3.82 4.85
N HIS A 28 -8.91 4.36 6.04
CA HIS A 28 -8.69 5.80 6.24
C HIS A 28 -7.50 6.31 5.40
N VAL A 29 -7.61 7.53 4.84
CA VAL A 29 -6.62 8.11 3.92
C VAL A 29 -5.19 8.09 4.47
N LEU A 30 -5.01 8.40 5.76
CA LEU A 30 -3.69 8.35 6.41
C LEU A 30 -3.09 6.94 6.46
N ASN A 31 -3.94 5.91 6.61
CA ASN A 31 -3.48 4.52 6.60
C ASN A 31 -3.07 4.11 5.18
N ARG A 32 -3.78 4.57 4.14
CA ARG A 32 -3.40 4.32 2.74
C ARG A 32 -2.04 4.94 2.41
N ALA A 33 -1.82 6.19 2.82
CA ALA A 33 -0.53 6.84 2.67
C ALA A 33 0.59 6.10 3.42
N GLN A 34 0.33 5.65 4.66
CA GLN A 34 1.31 4.86 5.42
C GLN A 34 1.62 3.51 4.74
N ILE A 35 0.62 2.83 4.19
CA ILE A 35 0.81 1.56 3.47
C ILE A 35 1.74 1.75 2.26
N ILE A 36 1.59 2.84 1.52
CA ILE A 36 2.47 3.17 0.38
C ILE A 36 3.90 3.46 0.86
N ASP A 37 4.07 4.26 1.92
CA ASP A 37 5.39 4.58 2.50
C ASP A 37 6.12 3.32 2.99
N ASP A 38 5.40 2.45 3.71
CA ASP A 38 5.94 1.18 4.20
C ASP A 38 6.34 0.26 3.03
N ALA A 39 5.47 0.11 2.02
CA ALA A 39 5.76 -0.70 0.84
C ALA A 39 6.99 -0.18 0.06
N TYR A 40 7.10 1.13 -0.11
CA TYR A 40 8.27 1.76 -0.75
C TYR A 40 9.54 1.51 0.06
N HIS A 41 9.48 1.69 1.38
CA HIS A 41 10.62 1.46 2.26
C HIS A 41 11.13 0.01 2.15
N PHE A 42 10.23 -0.98 2.18
CA PHE A 42 10.64 -2.39 2.09
C PHE A 42 11.15 -2.80 0.70
N MET A 43 10.61 -2.21 -0.37
CA MET A 43 11.15 -2.38 -1.71
C MET A 43 12.60 -1.85 -1.76
N MET A 44 12.84 -0.65 -1.23
CA MET A 44 14.16 -0.01 -1.24
C MET A 44 15.25 -0.79 -0.49
N ILE A 45 14.87 -1.53 0.55
CA ILE A 45 15.80 -2.39 1.31
C ILE A 45 15.83 -3.85 0.81
N ASN A 46 15.26 -4.14 -0.37
CA ASN A 46 15.18 -5.46 -1.00
C ASN A 46 14.51 -6.54 -0.12
N GLN A 47 13.60 -6.16 0.77
CA GLN A 47 12.84 -7.10 1.60
C GLN A 47 11.54 -7.56 0.95
N HIS A 48 11.03 -6.81 -0.03
CA HIS A 48 9.85 -7.16 -0.80
C HIS A 48 10.12 -7.04 -2.31
N ASP A 49 9.38 -7.83 -3.09
CA ASP A 49 9.48 -7.85 -4.54
C ASP A 49 8.99 -6.52 -5.14
N ILE A 50 9.77 -5.95 -6.07
CA ILE A 50 9.39 -4.77 -6.86
C ILE A 50 8.04 -4.98 -7.56
N ILE A 51 7.72 -6.21 -7.96
CA ILE A 51 6.43 -6.55 -8.58
C ILE A 51 5.27 -6.28 -7.62
N MET A 52 5.43 -6.58 -6.32
CA MET A 52 4.42 -6.31 -5.30
C MET A 52 4.19 -4.79 -5.15
N PHE A 53 5.28 -4.02 -5.07
CA PHE A 53 5.19 -2.57 -4.98
C PHE A 53 4.52 -1.94 -6.22
N LEU A 54 4.91 -2.36 -7.43
CA LEU A 54 4.29 -1.89 -8.68
C LEU A 54 2.80 -2.23 -8.74
N ASN A 55 2.42 -3.42 -8.27
CA ASN A 55 1.02 -3.81 -8.17
C ASN A 55 0.24 -2.94 -7.17
N LEU A 56 0.87 -2.56 -6.07
CA LEU A 56 0.28 -1.68 -5.05
C LEU A 56 0.04 -0.27 -5.59
N ILE A 57 1.06 0.38 -6.16
CA ILE A 57 0.91 1.74 -6.69
C ILE A 57 -0.06 1.82 -7.87
N GLY A 58 -0.35 0.69 -8.53
CA GLY A 58 -1.42 0.62 -9.55
C GLY A 58 -2.79 1.06 -9.03
N TYR A 59 -3.06 0.94 -7.72
CA TYR A 59 -4.29 1.45 -7.11
C TYR A 59 -4.40 2.98 -7.17
N LEU A 60 -3.28 3.73 -7.23
CA LEU A 60 -3.29 5.20 -7.24
C LEU A 60 -4.09 5.77 -8.41
N SER A 61 -4.28 5.00 -9.49
CA SER A 61 -5.14 5.36 -10.61
C SER A 61 -6.61 5.63 -10.23
N GLN A 62 -7.09 5.09 -9.10
CA GLN A 62 -8.45 5.31 -8.59
C GLN A 62 -8.50 6.16 -7.31
N GLU A 63 -7.34 6.59 -6.78
CA GLU A 63 -7.25 7.43 -5.57
C GLU A 63 -7.66 8.87 -5.90
N THR A 64 -8.53 9.44 -5.06
CA THR A 64 -9.03 10.81 -5.24
C THR A 64 -8.47 11.79 -4.21
N GLU A 65 -7.93 11.30 -3.09
CA GLU A 65 -7.36 12.14 -2.04
C GLU A 65 -5.89 12.45 -2.34
N TYR A 66 -5.44 13.67 -2.02
CA TYR A 66 -4.06 14.08 -2.29
C TYR A 66 -3.02 13.40 -1.37
N THR A 67 -3.40 13.02 -0.15
CA THR A 67 -2.44 12.55 0.87
C THR A 67 -1.71 11.25 0.48
N PRO A 68 -2.34 10.27 -0.20
CA PRO A 68 -1.66 9.05 -0.66
C PRO A 68 -0.88 9.19 -1.98
N TRP A 69 -0.96 10.32 -2.69
CA TRP A 69 -0.16 10.61 -3.90
C TRP A 69 1.27 11.05 -3.54
#